data_AF-A0A5C6M5H1-F1
#
_entry.id   AF-A0A5C6M5H1-F1
#
_cell.length_a   1.000
_cell.length_b   1.000
_cell.length_c   1.000
_cell.angle_alpha   90.00
_cell.angle_beta   90.00
_cell.angle_gamma   90.00
#
_symmetry.space_group_name_H-M   'P 1'
#
loop_
_entity.id
_entity.type
_entity.pdbx_description
1 polymer ?
#
loop_
_entity_poly.entity_id
_entity_poly.type
_entity_poly.pdbx_seq_one_letter_code
_entity_poly.pdbx_strand_id
1 'polypeptide(L)'
;MNVFEVHRNIIDDYSRYIRSFIRIDDDQIRCTVDDELSKGKLWPEPLLQFNPAFKSAGKVTDLAYSGVLHPDVGDIFTGYSLWQHQLDAIQLGSAGKDFIVTSGTGSGKSLTYIGTIFSRLLANPGSHGVAAVVVYPLNALINSQTDELKRYADNFTRIRGADFPISYGQYTGQEEEGPRESMRRSPPQILLTNYMMLELLLTRVQERAIRDAIYENLRYLVFDELHTYRGRQGADVAMLIRRIRARCRNDVVCIGTSATMASGGTSEDRRRKVADVASTLFGKKFLPSQVVSETLTPSLDTSAGPPTPRQLADAIDAGVQPSTDLAALRVHPVALWLEARAALDESTGELLRRKPRPIGDLARALSDDSSQPLQKCLVALT
;
A
#
# COMPACT_ATOMS: atom_id res chain seq x y z
N MET A 1 20.91 -3.83 12.98
CA MET A 1 19.80 -4.24 13.87
C MET A 1 19.35 -5.62 13.44
N ASN A 2 19.49 -6.64 14.29
CA ASN A 2 19.05 -8.00 13.97
C ASN A 2 17.55 -8.14 14.31
N VAL A 3 16.71 -8.35 13.29
CA VAL A 3 15.25 -8.41 13.46
C VAL A 3 14.81 -9.60 14.32
N PHE A 4 15.55 -10.71 14.28
CA PHE A 4 15.25 -11.90 15.07
C PHE A 4 15.61 -11.71 16.55
N GLU A 5 16.64 -10.93 16.83
CA GLU A 5 16.99 -10.54 18.21
C GLU A 5 15.93 -9.60 18.79
N VAL A 6 15.50 -8.60 18.02
CA VAL A 6 14.41 -7.70 18.43
C VAL A 6 13.12 -8.48 18.68
N HIS A 7 12.76 -9.39 17.77
CA HIS A 7 11.60 -10.26 17.94
C HIS A 7 11.71 -11.08 19.23
N ARG A 8 12.86 -11.72 19.47
CA ARG A 8 13.10 -12.53 20.68
C ARG A 8 12.93 -11.70 21.95
N ASN A 9 13.51 -10.51 21.99
CA ASN A 9 13.38 -9.59 23.14
C ASN A 9 11.92 -9.19 23.38
N ILE A 10 11.16 -8.86 22.32
CA ILE A 10 9.73 -8.53 22.43
C ILE A 10 8.92 -9.71 22.97
N ILE A 11 9.16 -10.92 22.45
CA ILE A 11 8.47 -12.13 22.92
C ILE A 11 8.84 -12.42 24.38
N ASP A 12 10.10 -12.26 24.77
CA ASP A 12 10.56 -12.49 26.14
C ASP A 12 9.95 -11.50 27.13
N ASP A 13 9.85 -10.22 26.75
CA ASP A 13 9.18 -9.19 27.55
C ASP A 13 7.67 -9.49 27.69
N TYR A 14 7.01 -9.83 26.58
CA TYR A 14 5.59 -10.17 26.57
C TYR A 14 5.29 -11.44 27.38
N SER A 15 6.12 -12.46 27.24
CA SER A 15 6.05 -13.72 27.99
C SER A 15 6.19 -13.46 29.49
N ARG A 16 7.19 -12.67 29.91
CA ARG A 16 7.36 -12.25 31.31
C ARG A 16 6.15 -11.48 31.84
N TYR A 17 5.62 -10.55 31.05
CA TYR A 17 4.43 -9.79 31.41
C TYR A 17 3.22 -10.71 31.64
N ILE A 18 2.86 -11.57 30.68
CA ILE A 18 1.71 -12.48 30.81
C ILE A 18 1.88 -13.44 32.00
N ARG A 19 3.06 -14.06 32.14
CA ARG A 19 3.36 -14.99 33.24
C ARG A 19 3.25 -14.31 34.60
N SER A 20 3.50 -13.00 34.70
CA SER A 20 3.36 -12.27 35.97
C SER A 20 1.92 -12.21 36.51
N PHE A 21 0.90 -12.36 35.65
CA PHE A 21 -0.51 -12.41 36.06
C PHE A 21 -1.01 -13.82 36.37
N ILE A 22 -0.25 -14.86 36.03
CA ILE A 22 -0.65 -16.26 36.19
C ILE A 22 -0.08 -16.77 37.51
N ARG A 23 -0.92 -16.84 38.53
CA ARG A 23 -0.66 -17.58 39.77
C ARG A 23 -1.61 -18.78 39.82
N ILE A 24 -1.02 -19.98 39.82
CA ILE A 24 -1.76 -21.24 39.85
C ILE A 24 -1.20 -22.05 41.02
N ASP A 25 -2.05 -22.29 42.02
CA ASP A 25 -1.67 -23.01 43.24
C ASP A 25 -1.60 -24.53 43.03
N ASP A 26 -2.36 -25.06 42.06
CA ASP A 26 -2.34 -26.48 41.71
C ASP A 26 -1.15 -26.81 40.79
N ASP A 27 -0.30 -27.74 41.23
CA ASP A 27 0.93 -28.12 40.53
C ASP A 27 0.67 -28.72 39.15
N GLN A 28 -0.39 -29.52 39.00
CA GLN A 28 -0.70 -30.19 37.75
C GLN A 28 -1.19 -29.19 36.69
N ILE A 29 -2.06 -28.26 37.11
CA ILE A 29 -2.55 -27.18 36.24
C ILE A 29 -1.39 -26.26 35.87
N ARG A 30 -0.53 -25.90 36.84
CA ARG A 30 0.63 -25.05 36.61
C ARG A 30 1.60 -25.67 35.59
N CYS A 31 1.96 -26.93 35.76
CA CYS A 31 2.81 -27.64 34.80
C CYS A 31 2.18 -27.66 33.40
N THR A 32 0.88 -27.92 33.30
CA THR A 32 0.17 -27.94 32.01
C THR A 32 0.21 -26.56 31.34
N VAL A 33 -0.05 -25.49 32.10
CA VAL A 33 -0.02 -24.12 31.59
C VAL A 33 1.40 -23.72 31.18
N ASP A 34 2.41 -24.03 32.00
CA ASP A 34 3.81 -23.71 31.70
C ASP A 34 4.32 -24.45 30.46
N ASP A 35 3.93 -25.71 30.27
CA ASP A 35 4.25 -26.50 29.08
C ASP A 35 3.61 -25.91 27.82
N GLU A 36 2.31 -25.60 27.85
CA GLU A 36 1.61 -24.98 26.73
C GLU A 36 2.16 -23.59 26.38
N LEU A 37 2.53 -22.78 27.39
CA LEU A 37 3.21 -21.51 27.17
C LEU A 37 4.58 -21.73 26.54
N SER A 38 5.37 -22.68 27.02
CA SER A 38 6.72 -22.97 26.51
C SER A 38 6.70 -23.48 25.06
N LYS A 39 5.63 -24.14 24.62
CA LYS A 39 5.38 -24.50 23.21
C LYS A 39 5.03 -23.31 22.31
N GLY A 40 4.94 -22.10 22.84
CA GLY A 40 4.66 -20.88 22.08
C GLY A 40 3.19 -20.69 21.74
N LYS A 41 2.27 -21.29 22.50
CA LYS A 41 0.82 -21.18 22.25
C LYS A 41 0.32 -19.73 22.20
N LEU A 42 0.94 -18.83 22.98
CA LEU A 42 0.60 -17.40 23.01
C LEU A 42 1.52 -16.53 22.16
N TRP A 43 2.63 -17.06 21.66
CA TRP A 43 3.57 -16.32 20.83
C TRP A 43 3.91 -17.13 19.57
N PRO A 44 3.22 -16.86 18.44
CA PRO A 44 3.45 -17.58 17.21
C PRO A 44 4.87 -17.37 16.70
N GLU A 45 5.37 -18.35 15.95
CA GLU A 45 6.66 -18.27 15.27
C GLU A 45 6.71 -17.04 14.34
N PRO A 46 7.87 -16.36 14.20
CA PRO A 46 8.00 -15.27 13.24
C PRO A 46 7.65 -15.74 11.83
N LEU A 47 6.76 -15.00 11.18
CA LEU A 47 6.41 -15.23 9.79
C LEU A 47 7.42 -14.51 8.90
N LEU A 48 8.07 -15.26 8.02
CA LEU A 48 8.92 -14.69 6.99
C LEU A 48 8.07 -14.35 5.76
N GLN A 49 8.18 -13.12 5.31
CA GLN A 49 7.66 -12.67 4.04
C GLN A 49 8.76 -11.90 3.31
N PHE A 50 9.04 -12.32 2.08
CA PHE A 50 9.94 -11.60 1.20
C PHE A 50 9.13 -10.61 0.36
N ASN A 51 9.63 -9.37 0.23
CA ASN A 51 9.00 -8.35 -0.61
C ASN A 51 9.58 -8.46 -2.03
N PRO A 52 8.81 -8.98 -3.01
CA PRO A 52 9.28 -9.07 -4.38
C PRO A 52 9.43 -7.68 -5.02
N ALA A 53 10.31 -7.59 -6.03
CA ALA A 53 10.45 -6.40 -6.83
C ALA A 53 9.21 -6.14 -7.69
N PHE A 54 8.92 -4.85 -7.91
CA PHE A 54 7.88 -4.42 -8.83
C PHE A 54 8.45 -4.26 -10.23
N LYS A 55 7.67 -4.62 -11.25
CA LYS A 55 8.03 -4.38 -12.64
C LYS A 55 8.10 -2.87 -12.90
N SER A 56 9.25 -2.38 -13.33
CA SER A 56 9.45 -0.97 -13.69
C SER A 56 8.71 -0.62 -14.98
N ALA A 57 8.07 0.55 -14.99
CA ALA A 57 7.48 1.19 -16.16
C ALA A 57 8.37 2.30 -16.74
N GLY A 58 9.49 2.63 -16.09
CA GLY A 58 10.40 3.70 -16.49
C GLY A 58 10.27 4.98 -15.64
N LYS A 59 11.06 6.00 -16.00
CA LYS A 59 11.08 7.29 -15.30
C LYS A 59 9.85 8.11 -15.66
N VAL A 60 9.33 8.89 -14.70
CA VAL A 60 8.16 9.75 -14.95
C VAL A 60 8.44 10.76 -16.06
N THR A 61 9.67 11.29 -16.14
CA THR A 61 10.09 12.23 -17.18
C THR A 61 9.91 11.65 -18.58
N ASP A 62 10.32 10.41 -18.79
CA ASP A 62 10.29 9.76 -20.10
C ASP A 62 8.84 9.44 -20.51
N LEU A 63 8.01 9.06 -19.52
CA LEU A 63 6.57 8.85 -19.69
C LEU A 63 5.81 10.16 -19.98
N ALA A 64 6.27 11.30 -19.42
CA ALA A 64 5.72 12.61 -19.73
C ALA A 64 6.09 13.05 -21.16
N TYR A 65 7.35 12.85 -21.58
CA TYR A 65 7.80 13.17 -22.94
C TYR A 65 7.12 12.34 -24.02
N SER A 66 6.78 11.08 -23.74
CA SER A 66 6.04 10.22 -24.67
C SER A 66 4.55 10.57 -24.81
N GLY A 67 4.06 11.57 -24.08
CA GLY A 67 2.66 12.01 -24.10
C GLY A 67 1.72 11.11 -23.29
N VAL A 68 2.25 10.15 -22.54
CA VAL A 68 1.45 9.27 -21.66
C VAL A 68 1.00 10.02 -20.41
N LEU A 69 1.80 10.98 -19.94
CA LEU A 69 1.48 11.88 -18.83
C LEU A 69 1.62 13.34 -19.29
N HIS A 70 0.96 14.27 -18.60
CA HIS A 70 1.14 15.70 -18.87
C HIS A 70 2.62 16.12 -18.66
N PRO A 71 3.21 16.96 -19.51
CA PRO A 71 4.64 17.30 -19.43
C PRO A 71 5.12 17.76 -18.05
N ASP A 72 4.38 18.68 -17.43
CA ASP A 72 4.72 19.23 -16.10
C ASP A 72 4.70 18.19 -14.96
N VAL A 73 4.04 17.03 -15.16
CA VAL A 73 4.09 15.92 -14.20
C VAL A 73 5.50 15.37 -14.06
N GLY A 74 6.30 15.43 -15.14
CA GLY A 74 7.72 15.08 -15.13
C GLY A 74 8.54 15.96 -14.20
N ASP A 75 8.27 17.26 -14.18
CA ASP A 75 8.97 18.22 -13.32
C ASP A 75 8.56 18.03 -11.85
N ILE A 76 7.26 17.83 -11.59
CA ILE A 76 6.73 17.61 -10.24
C ILE A 76 7.32 16.34 -9.60
N PHE A 77 7.31 15.23 -10.34
CA PHE A 77 7.86 13.95 -9.91
C PHE A 77 9.28 13.73 -10.42
N THR A 78 10.11 14.77 -10.41
CA THR A 78 11.52 14.66 -10.78
C THR A 78 12.24 13.63 -9.91
N GLY A 79 12.96 12.72 -10.56
CA GLY A 79 13.70 11.64 -9.90
C GLY A 79 12.86 10.40 -9.56
N TYR A 80 11.55 10.42 -9.82
CA TYR A 80 10.70 9.26 -9.59
C TYR A 80 10.69 8.33 -10.80
N SER A 81 10.58 7.03 -10.51
CA SER A 81 10.24 5.99 -11.48
C SER A 81 8.89 5.40 -11.11
N LEU A 82 8.12 5.00 -12.13
CA LEU A 82 6.84 4.34 -11.93
C LEU A 82 7.00 2.83 -12.03
N TRP A 83 6.21 2.13 -11.24
CA TRP A 83 5.92 0.72 -11.43
C TRP A 83 4.80 0.53 -12.45
N GLN A 84 4.75 -0.62 -13.12
CA GLN A 84 3.73 -0.92 -14.14
C GLN A 84 2.30 -0.69 -13.63
N HIS A 85 1.98 -1.23 -12.46
CA HIS A 85 0.68 -1.05 -11.82
C HIS A 85 0.35 0.42 -11.49
N GLN A 86 1.35 1.28 -11.26
CA GLN A 86 1.10 2.71 -11.06
C GLN A 86 0.75 3.39 -12.37
N LEU A 87 1.49 3.08 -13.43
CA LEU A 87 1.21 3.59 -14.78
C LEU A 87 -0.19 3.16 -15.26
N ASP A 88 -0.52 1.87 -15.12
CA ASP A 88 -1.82 1.32 -15.52
C ASP A 88 -2.97 2.04 -14.80
N ALA A 89 -2.83 2.31 -13.50
CA ALA A 89 -3.80 3.04 -12.71
C ALA A 89 -3.93 4.51 -13.14
N ILE A 90 -2.82 5.20 -13.39
CA ILE A 90 -2.83 6.59 -13.86
C ILE A 90 -3.49 6.70 -15.25
N GLN A 91 -3.27 5.71 -16.13
CA GLN A 91 -3.93 5.67 -17.44
C GLN A 91 -5.45 5.51 -17.33
N LEU A 92 -5.94 4.63 -16.44
CA LEU A 92 -7.37 4.52 -16.16
C LEU A 92 -7.95 5.84 -15.64
N GLY A 93 -7.29 6.45 -14.67
CA GLY A 93 -7.72 7.73 -14.08
C GLY A 93 -7.73 8.89 -15.07
N SER A 94 -6.71 8.96 -15.93
CA SER A 94 -6.60 9.98 -16.98
C SER A 94 -7.66 9.81 -18.07
N ALA A 95 -8.07 8.57 -18.34
CA ALA A 95 -9.22 8.26 -19.19
C ALA A 95 -10.60 8.49 -18.52
N GLY A 96 -10.61 9.02 -17.29
CA GLY A 96 -11.83 9.29 -16.53
C GLY A 96 -12.55 8.03 -16.04
N LYS A 97 -11.85 6.90 -15.91
CA LYS A 97 -12.40 5.65 -15.40
C LYS A 97 -12.15 5.52 -13.91
N ASP A 98 -13.13 4.96 -13.20
CA ASP A 98 -12.95 4.56 -11.80
C ASP A 98 -11.92 3.44 -11.71
N PHE A 99 -11.14 3.36 -10.63
CA PHE A 99 -10.19 2.27 -10.43
C PHE A 99 -9.88 1.99 -8.97
N ILE A 100 -9.48 0.75 -8.69
CA ILE A 100 -8.99 0.32 -7.39
C ILE A 100 -7.57 -0.20 -7.55
N VAL A 101 -6.63 0.26 -6.73
CA VAL A 101 -5.28 -0.29 -6.66
C VAL A 101 -5.15 -1.23 -5.47
N THR A 102 -4.82 -2.49 -5.74
CA THR A 102 -4.55 -3.52 -4.73
C THR A 102 -3.09 -3.96 -4.78
N SER A 103 -2.28 -3.47 -3.84
CA SER A 103 -0.83 -3.75 -3.80
C SER A 103 -0.28 -3.61 -2.39
N GLY A 104 0.86 -4.26 -2.11
CA GLY A 104 1.49 -4.26 -0.80
C GLY A 104 1.75 -2.87 -0.20
N THR A 105 2.02 -2.82 1.10
CA THR A 105 2.51 -1.61 1.77
C THR A 105 3.82 -1.13 1.12
N GLY A 106 4.01 0.17 1.01
CA GLY A 106 5.23 0.75 0.41
C GLY A 106 5.31 0.69 -1.12
N SER A 107 4.28 0.21 -1.83
CA SER A 107 4.28 0.17 -3.31
C SER A 107 4.03 1.54 -3.99
N GLY A 108 3.90 2.62 -3.22
CA GLY A 108 3.58 3.95 -3.75
C GLY A 108 2.16 4.08 -4.32
N LYS A 109 1.14 3.46 -3.69
CA LYS A 109 -0.27 3.58 -4.11
C LYS A 109 -0.73 5.03 -4.25
N SER A 110 -0.26 5.91 -3.38
CA SER A 110 -0.64 7.33 -3.40
C SER A 110 -0.28 8.04 -4.70
N LEU A 111 0.84 7.66 -5.31
CA LEU A 111 1.29 8.23 -6.57
C LEU A 111 0.28 8.01 -7.72
N THR A 112 -0.53 6.95 -7.64
CA THR A 112 -1.51 6.62 -8.68
C THR A 112 -2.63 7.66 -8.77
N TYR A 113 -3.25 8.01 -7.64
CA TYR A 113 -4.31 9.01 -7.62
C TYR A 113 -3.76 10.44 -7.64
N ILE A 114 -2.61 10.72 -7.02
CA ILE A 114 -1.98 12.05 -7.08
C ILE A 114 -1.57 12.36 -8.52
N GLY A 115 -0.90 11.43 -9.21
CA GLY A 115 -0.50 11.59 -10.61
C GLY A 115 -1.71 11.79 -11.54
N THR A 116 -2.79 11.03 -11.30
CA THR A 116 -4.07 11.22 -12.01
C THR A 116 -4.63 12.63 -11.82
N ILE A 117 -4.72 13.10 -10.57
CA ILE A 117 -5.30 14.41 -10.23
C ILE A 117 -4.45 15.54 -10.80
N PHE A 118 -3.12 15.48 -10.64
CA PHE A 118 -2.20 16.47 -11.17
C PHE A 118 -2.27 16.57 -12.69
N SER A 119 -2.24 15.44 -13.40
CA SER A 119 -2.35 15.41 -14.86
C SER A 119 -3.61 16.15 -15.35
N ARG A 120 -4.76 15.93 -14.70
CA ARG A 120 -6.01 16.62 -15.03
C ARG A 120 -5.98 18.12 -14.74
N LEU A 121 -5.48 18.50 -13.56
CA LEU A 121 -5.45 19.91 -13.15
C LEU A 121 -4.50 20.73 -14.02
N LEU A 122 -3.33 20.18 -14.36
CA LEU A 122 -2.36 20.80 -15.25
C LEU A 122 -2.91 20.96 -16.67
N ALA A 123 -3.63 19.96 -17.18
CA ALA A 123 -4.28 20.05 -18.48
C ALA A 123 -5.46 21.04 -18.52
N ASN A 124 -5.91 21.57 -17.36
CA ASN A 124 -7.07 22.45 -17.24
C ASN A 124 -6.75 23.62 -16.29
N PRO A 125 -5.78 24.48 -16.67
CA PRO A 125 -5.39 25.62 -15.86
C PRO A 125 -6.60 26.55 -15.68
N GLY A 126 -6.79 27.07 -14.46
CA GLY A 126 -7.95 27.91 -14.13
C GLY A 126 -9.20 27.15 -13.67
N SER A 127 -9.13 25.81 -13.50
CA SER A 127 -10.17 25.07 -12.76
C SER A 127 -10.21 25.56 -11.31
N HIS A 128 -11.29 26.25 -10.92
CA HIS A 128 -11.47 26.78 -9.56
C HIS A 128 -12.39 25.89 -8.71
N GLY A 129 -12.23 25.93 -7.39
CA GLY A 129 -12.98 25.08 -6.46
C GLY A 129 -12.39 23.68 -6.33
N VAL A 130 -13.09 22.80 -5.60
CA VAL A 130 -12.55 21.51 -5.18
C VAL A 130 -12.71 20.47 -6.30
N ALA A 131 -11.63 20.20 -7.02
CA ALA A 131 -11.59 19.22 -8.10
C ALA A 131 -11.35 17.78 -7.60
N ALA A 132 -10.66 17.63 -6.47
CA ALA A 132 -10.37 16.34 -5.86
C ALA A 132 -10.57 16.37 -4.34
N VAL A 133 -11.22 15.34 -3.81
CA VAL A 133 -11.29 15.07 -2.37
C VAL A 133 -10.61 13.74 -2.10
N VAL A 134 -9.60 13.77 -1.23
CA VAL A 134 -8.83 12.58 -0.83
C VAL A 134 -9.11 12.28 0.64
N VAL A 135 -9.72 11.12 0.86
CA VAL A 135 -10.17 10.68 2.17
C VAL A 135 -9.23 9.62 2.71
N TYR A 136 -8.63 9.91 3.87
CA TYR A 136 -7.75 9.00 4.58
C TYR A 136 -8.41 8.50 5.88
N PRO A 137 -8.08 7.30 6.37
CA PRO A 137 -8.63 6.78 7.62
C PRO A 137 -8.00 7.42 8.86
N LEU A 138 -6.76 7.94 8.77
CA LEU A 138 -5.97 8.43 9.89
C LEU A 138 -5.37 9.81 9.58
N ASN A 139 -5.39 10.73 10.56
CA ASN A 139 -4.78 12.06 10.40
C ASN A 139 -3.26 11.99 10.17
N ALA A 140 -2.58 10.97 10.70
CA ALA A 140 -1.15 10.77 10.46
C ALA A 140 -0.85 10.56 8.96
N LEU A 141 -1.74 9.86 8.23
CA LEU A 141 -1.62 9.70 6.79
C LEU A 141 -1.88 11.03 6.09
N ILE A 142 -2.88 11.81 6.53
CA ILE A 142 -3.16 13.15 5.98
C ILE A 142 -1.92 14.03 6.09
N ASN A 143 -1.31 14.14 7.28
CA ASN A 143 -0.12 14.94 7.50
C ASN A 143 1.06 14.48 6.60
N SER A 144 1.30 13.17 6.53
CA SER A 144 2.35 12.60 5.66
C SER A 144 2.12 12.94 4.20
N GLN A 145 0.88 12.89 3.72
CA GLN A 145 0.55 13.19 2.32
C GLN A 145 0.57 14.69 2.03
N THR A 146 0.22 15.53 2.99
CA THR A 146 0.43 16.99 2.90
C THR A 146 1.92 17.32 2.75
N ASP A 147 2.81 16.63 3.47
CA ASP A 147 4.26 16.83 3.35
C ASP A 147 4.86 16.27 2.04
N GLU A 148 4.26 15.23 1.46
CA GLU A 148 4.56 14.82 0.07
C GLU A 148 4.13 15.88 -0.94
N LEU A 149 2.92 16.44 -0.82
CA LEU A 149 2.43 17.51 -1.72
C LEU A 149 3.31 18.78 -1.65
N LYS A 150 3.82 19.14 -0.45
CA LYS A 150 4.80 20.22 -0.30
C LYS A 150 6.08 19.94 -1.08
N ARG A 151 6.63 18.73 -0.97
CA ARG A 151 7.82 18.32 -1.73
C ARG A 151 7.59 18.38 -3.24
N TYR A 152 6.41 17.99 -3.70
CA TYR A 152 6.02 18.09 -5.11
C TYR A 152 5.95 19.55 -5.58
N ALA A 153 5.37 20.44 -4.76
CA ALA A 153 5.35 21.87 -5.02
C ALA A 153 6.76 22.47 -5.07
N ASP A 154 7.61 22.15 -4.09
CA ASP A 154 9.00 22.61 -4.03
C ASP A 154 9.83 22.15 -5.23
N ASN A 155 9.62 20.91 -5.68
CA ASN A 155 10.25 20.39 -6.90
C ASN A 155 9.87 21.21 -8.13
N PHE A 156 8.57 21.46 -8.32
CA PHE A 156 8.08 22.24 -9.44
C PHE A 156 8.66 23.67 -9.41
N THR A 157 8.57 24.34 -8.25
CA THR A 157 9.08 25.71 -8.09
C THR A 157 10.57 25.80 -8.38
N ARG A 158 11.35 24.84 -7.88
CA ARG A 158 12.80 24.79 -8.11
C ARG A 158 13.16 24.61 -9.59
N ILE A 159 12.40 23.80 -10.32
CA ILE A 159 12.70 23.46 -11.72
C ILE A 159 12.18 24.54 -12.69
N ARG A 160 10.97 25.03 -12.46
CA ARG A 160 10.29 25.99 -13.35
C ARG A 160 10.54 27.45 -12.97
N GLY A 161 10.98 27.73 -11.75
CA GLY A 161 11.13 29.10 -11.24
C GLY A 161 9.80 29.84 -11.10
N ALA A 162 8.70 29.10 -10.92
CA ALA A 162 7.33 29.63 -10.84
C ALA A 162 6.56 28.95 -9.70
N ASP A 163 5.55 29.64 -9.19
CA ASP A 163 4.69 29.07 -8.14
C ASP A 163 3.99 27.80 -8.61
N PHE A 164 3.81 26.86 -7.69
CA PHE A 164 3.11 25.61 -7.97
C PHE A 164 1.65 25.88 -8.37
N PRO A 165 1.20 25.45 -9.56
CA PRO A 165 -0.08 25.88 -10.12
C PRO A 165 -1.31 25.18 -9.51
N ILE A 166 -1.10 24.26 -8.56
CA ILE A 166 -2.17 23.47 -7.95
C ILE A 166 -2.31 23.83 -6.47
N SER A 167 -3.48 24.30 -6.06
CA SER A 167 -3.78 24.54 -4.66
C SER A 167 -4.25 23.27 -3.94
N TYR A 168 -3.74 23.04 -2.74
CA TYR A 168 -4.12 21.91 -1.90
C TYR A 168 -4.27 22.36 -0.44
N GLY A 169 -5.08 21.64 0.33
CA GLY A 169 -5.27 21.93 1.74
C GLY A 169 -5.84 20.75 2.50
N GLN A 170 -5.43 20.63 3.77
CA GLN A 170 -5.97 19.61 4.67
C GLN A 170 -7.06 20.20 5.58
N TYR A 171 -8.13 19.44 5.77
CA TYR A 171 -9.23 19.78 6.68
C TYR A 171 -9.51 18.59 7.59
N THR A 172 -8.96 18.61 8.79
CA THR A 172 -9.15 17.61 9.83
C THR A 172 -9.86 18.23 11.05
N GLY A 173 -9.84 17.55 12.20
CA GLY A 173 -10.32 18.10 13.47
C GLY A 173 -9.25 18.85 14.26
N GLN A 174 -8.00 18.89 13.77
CA GLN A 174 -6.83 19.38 14.51
C GLN A 174 -6.39 20.79 14.08
N GLU A 175 -6.89 21.32 12.97
CA GLU A 175 -6.55 22.65 12.47
C GLU A 175 -7.23 23.73 13.32
N GLU A 176 -6.48 24.79 13.57
CA GLU A 176 -6.96 26.03 14.17
C GLU A 176 -7.98 26.74 13.26
N GLU A 177 -8.73 27.69 13.83
CA GLU A 177 -9.82 28.37 13.12
C GLU A 177 -9.33 29.24 11.95
N GLY A 178 -8.12 29.83 12.05
CA GLY A 178 -7.54 30.66 10.99
C GLY A 178 -7.36 29.93 9.64
N PRO A 179 -6.63 28.79 9.61
CA PRO A 179 -6.54 27.94 8.41
C PRO A 179 -7.91 27.48 7.88
N ARG A 180 -8.87 27.17 8.76
CA ARG A 180 -10.24 26.81 8.36
C ARG A 180 -10.97 27.99 7.70
N GLU A 181 -10.84 29.20 8.23
CA GLU A 181 -11.39 30.41 7.62
C GLU A 181 -10.80 30.67 6.23
N SER A 182 -9.48 30.56 6.09
CA SER A 182 -8.81 30.73 4.80
C SER A 182 -9.35 29.73 3.77
N MET A 183 -9.49 28.46 4.15
CA MET A 183 -10.04 27.43 3.29
C MET A 183 -11.51 27.66 2.92
N ARG A 184 -12.33 28.22 3.83
CA ARG A 184 -13.72 28.59 3.52
C ARG A 184 -13.82 29.77 2.55
N ARG A 185 -12.88 30.73 2.63
CA ARG A 185 -12.83 31.88 1.72
C ARG A 185 -12.30 31.49 0.33
N SER A 186 -11.32 30.60 0.29
CA SER A 186 -10.70 30.12 -0.96
C SER A 186 -10.49 28.60 -0.89
N PRO A 187 -11.51 27.80 -1.28
CA PRO A 187 -11.41 26.35 -1.27
C PRO A 187 -10.29 25.85 -2.23
N PRO A 188 -9.44 24.90 -1.78
CA PRO A 188 -8.34 24.38 -2.60
C PRO A 188 -8.85 23.46 -3.72
N GLN A 189 -8.03 23.24 -4.75
CA GLN A 189 -8.34 22.27 -5.79
C GLN A 189 -8.26 20.82 -5.30
N ILE A 190 -7.34 20.55 -4.36
CA ILE A 190 -7.20 19.24 -3.70
C ILE A 190 -7.47 19.38 -2.21
N LEU A 191 -8.51 18.70 -1.73
CA LEU A 191 -8.88 18.65 -0.33
C LEU A 191 -8.48 17.31 0.30
N LEU A 192 -7.60 17.35 1.29
CA LEU A 192 -7.24 16.17 2.09
C LEU A 192 -8.06 16.17 3.38
N THR A 193 -8.73 15.06 3.68
CA THR A 193 -9.60 14.98 4.87
C THR A 193 -9.78 13.54 5.34
N ASN A 194 -10.54 13.34 6.41
CA ASN A 194 -11.04 12.02 6.81
C ASN A 194 -12.56 11.96 6.63
N TYR A 195 -13.13 10.76 6.65
CA TYR A 195 -14.55 10.58 6.31
C TYR A 195 -15.51 11.32 7.26
N MET A 196 -15.12 11.49 8.54
CA MET A 196 -15.93 12.22 9.52
C MET A 196 -15.91 13.71 9.26
N MET A 197 -14.74 14.27 8.96
CA MET A 197 -14.64 15.68 8.62
C MET A 197 -15.30 15.99 7.28
N LEU A 198 -15.25 15.06 6.33
CA LEU A 198 -16.03 15.15 5.10
C LEU A 198 -17.54 15.18 5.37
N GLU A 199 -18.06 14.35 6.27
CA GLU A 199 -19.47 14.41 6.71
C GLU A 199 -19.85 15.80 7.24
N LEU A 200 -18.98 16.38 8.09
CA LEU A 200 -19.20 17.69 8.68
C LEU A 200 -19.14 18.82 7.64
N LEU A 201 -18.17 18.77 6.72
CA LEU A 201 -18.06 19.71 5.61
C LEU A 201 -19.35 19.78 4.78
N LEU A 202 -20.03 18.65 4.58
CA LEU A 202 -21.24 18.60 3.76
C LEU A 202 -22.53 19.02 4.49
N THR A 203 -22.53 18.96 5.82
CA THR A 203 -23.75 19.13 6.64
C THR A 203 -23.77 20.47 7.39
N ARG A 204 -22.61 21.00 7.79
CA ARG A 204 -22.54 22.24 8.57
C ARG A 204 -22.75 23.47 7.69
N VAL A 205 -23.39 24.48 8.28
CA VAL A 205 -23.69 25.75 7.60
C VAL A 205 -22.41 26.57 7.38
N GLN A 206 -21.49 26.55 8.34
CA GLN A 206 -20.25 27.34 8.30
C GLN A 206 -19.35 26.89 7.12
N GLU A 207 -19.38 25.60 6.77
CA GLU A 207 -18.59 25.00 5.68
C GLU A 207 -19.29 25.05 4.31
N ARG A 208 -20.40 25.80 4.19
CA ARG A 208 -21.21 25.91 2.96
C ARG A 208 -20.36 26.20 1.71
N ALA A 209 -19.40 27.12 1.79
CA ALA A 209 -18.57 27.49 0.65
C ALA A 209 -17.72 26.31 0.13
N ILE A 210 -17.13 25.51 1.02
CA ILE A 210 -16.36 24.33 0.65
C ILE A 210 -17.29 23.26 0.06
N ARG A 211 -18.45 23.03 0.70
CA ARG A 211 -19.45 22.08 0.21
C ARG A 211 -19.93 22.42 -1.20
N ASP A 212 -20.26 23.69 -1.43
CA ASP A 212 -20.77 24.12 -2.73
C ASP A 212 -19.65 24.02 -3.79
N ALA A 213 -18.41 24.36 -3.44
CA ALA A 213 -17.24 24.15 -4.30
C ALA A 213 -17.00 22.66 -4.65
N ILE A 214 -17.25 21.72 -3.71
CA ILE A 214 -17.23 20.28 -3.99
C ILE A 214 -18.34 19.91 -4.98
N TYR A 215 -19.58 20.33 -4.74
CA TYR A 215 -20.68 19.96 -5.64
C TYR A 215 -20.53 20.55 -7.05
N GLU A 216 -19.89 21.71 -7.17
CA GLU A 216 -19.70 22.38 -8.46
C GLU A 216 -18.59 21.76 -9.32
N ASN A 217 -17.44 21.38 -8.73
CA ASN A 217 -16.25 21.04 -9.50
C ASN A 217 -15.66 19.64 -9.23
N LEU A 218 -16.17 18.86 -8.27
CA LEU A 218 -15.55 17.58 -7.92
C LEU A 218 -15.48 16.63 -9.13
N ARG A 219 -14.26 16.21 -9.47
CA ARG A 219 -13.99 15.20 -10.50
C ARG A 219 -13.46 13.90 -9.92
N TYR A 220 -12.66 13.97 -8.86
CA TYR A 220 -12.04 12.80 -8.23
C TYR A 220 -12.42 12.67 -6.76
N LEU A 221 -12.96 11.51 -6.40
CA LEU A 221 -13.24 11.15 -5.02
C LEU A 221 -12.42 9.92 -4.67
N VAL A 222 -11.39 10.12 -3.85
CA VAL A 222 -10.41 9.10 -3.50
C VAL A 222 -10.65 8.63 -2.06
N PHE A 223 -10.67 7.32 -1.85
CA PHE A 223 -10.68 6.71 -0.52
C PHE A 223 -9.47 5.80 -0.36
N ASP A 224 -8.56 6.19 0.52
CA ASP A 224 -7.37 5.41 0.84
C ASP A 224 -7.66 4.35 1.92
N GLU A 225 -6.90 3.26 1.85
CA GLU A 225 -7.03 2.09 2.72
C GLU A 225 -8.47 1.57 2.85
N LEU A 226 -9.08 1.21 1.71
CA LEU A 226 -10.46 0.74 1.65
C LEU A 226 -10.79 -0.41 2.60
N HIS A 227 -9.79 -1.24 2.95
CA HIS A 227 -9.96 -2.33 3.89
C HIS A 227 -10.38 -1.89 5.31
N THR A 228 -10.19 -0.60 5.64
CA THR A 228 -10.61 -0.02 6.92
C THR A 228 -12.11 0.27 6.97
N TYR A 229 -12.76 0.51 5.82
CA TYR A 229 -14.18 0.87 5.74
C TYR A 229 -15.06 -0.38 5.67
N ARG A 230 -15.25 -1.04 6.82
CA ARG A 230 -16.05 -2.28 6.95
C ARG A 230 -17.13 -2.18 8.02
N GLY A 231 -18.08 -3.10 8.01
CA GLY A 231 -19.20 -3.14 8.97
C GLY A 231 -20.03 -1.85 8.95
N ARG A 232 -20.41 -1.36 10.13
CA ARG A 232 -21.21 -0.12 10.25
C ARG A 232 -20.52 1.09 9.63
N GLN A 233 -19.22 1.27 9.92
CA GLN A 233 -18.44 2.39 9.37
C GLN A 233 -18.42 2.36 7.83
N GLY A 234 -18.26 1.16 7.24
CA GLY A 234 -18.33 0.99 5.79
C GLY A 234 -19.68 1.41 5.20
N ALA A 235 -20.78 1.10 5.88
CA ALA A 235 -22.12 1.52 5.45
C ALA A 235 -22.30 3.05 5.52
N ASP A 236 -21.81 3.70 6.58
CA ASP A 236 -21.86 5.16 6.72
C ASP A 236 -21.09 5.85 5.58
N VAL A 237 -19.86 5.37 5.30
CA VAL A 237 -19.03 5.84 4.18
C VAL A 237 -19.72 5.61 2.83
N ALA A 238 -20.34 4.44 2.64
CA ALA A 238 -21.04 4.11 1.41
C ALA A 238 -22.21 5.07 1.12
N MET A 239 -22.93 5.50 2.16
CA MET A 239 -24.01 6.49 2.04
C MET A 239 -23.46 7.90 1.81
N LEU A 240 -22.38 8.28 2.51
CA LEU A 240 -21.68 9.54 2.30
C LEU A 240 -21.26 9.71 0.82
N ILE A 241 -20.60 8.69 0.25
CA ILE A 241 -20.16 8.70 -1.16
C ILE A 241 -21.35 8.91 -2.11
N ARG A 242 -22.44 8.14 -1.91
CA ARG A 242 -23.65 8.24 -2.75
C ARG A 242 -24.26 9.64 -2.70
N ARG A 243 -24.33 10.25 -1.52
CA ARG A 243 -24.86 11.63 -1.37
C ARG A 243 -23.99 12.66 -2.08
N ILE A 244 -22.66 12.54 -2.00
CA ILE A 244 -21.74 13.44 -2.72
C ILE A 244 -22.01 13.31 -4.22
N ARG A 245 -21.94 12.08 -4.74
CA ARG A 245 -22.12 11.81 -6.18
C ARG A 245 -23.47 12.27 -6.72
N ALA A 246 -24.55 12.09 -5.94
CA ALA A 246 -25.88 12.51 -6.33
C ALA A 246 -26.06 14.04 -6.43
N ARG A 247 -25.17 14.83 -5.79
CA ARG A 247 -25.25 16.30 -5.78
C ARG A 247 -24.17 16.97 -6.65
N CYS A 248 -23.08 16.28 -6.96
CA CYS A 248 -22.04 16.81 -7.83
C CYS A 248 -22.57 17.03 -9.26
N ARG A 249 -22.16 18.14 -9.88
CA ARG A 249 -22.50 18.48 -11.26
C ARG A 249 -21.78 17.59 -12.28
N ASN A 250 -20.55 17.20 -11.97
CA ASN A 250 -19.74 16.34 -12.83
C ASN A 250 -19.96 14.87 -12.50
N ASP A 251 -19.74 13.97 -13.47
CA ASP A 251 -19.55 12.56 -13.15
C ASP A 251 -18.23 12.38 -12.37
N VAL A 252 -18.34 11.86 -11.16
CA VAL A 252 -17.23 11.72 -10.22
C VAL A 252 -16.54 10.38 -10.46
N VAL A 253 -15.24 10.46 -10.73
CA VAL A 253 -14.33 9.33 -10.79
C VAL A 253 -13.99 8.89 -9.37
N CYS A 254 -14.38 7.67 -9.04
CA CYS A 254 -14.17 7.06 -7.74
C CYS A 254 -12.87 6.24 -7.76
N ILE A 255 -11.96 6.56 -6.85
CA ILE A 255 -10.66 5.90 -6.77
C ILE A 255 -10.51 5.28 -5.39
N GLY A 256 -10.00 4.06 -5.34
CA GLY A 256 -9.72 3.37 -4.08
C GLY A 256 -8.33 2.75 -4.07
N THR A 257 -7.72 2.72 -2.90
CA THR A 257 -6.43 2.04 -2.67
C THR A 257 -6.56 1.12 -1.49
N SER A 258 -5.93 -0.05 -1.55
CA SER A 258 -5.91 -0.96 -0.40
C SER A 258 -4.74 -1.92 -0.46
N ALA A 259 -4.13 -2.19 0.69
CA ALA A 259 -3.14 -3.25 0.81
C ALA A 259 -3.75 -4.66 0.75
N THR A 260 -4.95 -4.86 1.29
CA THR A 260 -5.53 -6.18 1.51
C THR A 260 -7.05 -6.15 1.36
N MET A 261 -7.61 -6.80 0.33
CA MET A 261 -9.07 -6.87 0.17
C MET A 261 -9.61 -8.26 -0.12
N ALA A 262 -8.85 -9.13 -0.79
CA ALA A 262 -9.30 -10.47 -1.12
C ALA A 262 -8.19 -11.50 -0.85
N SER A 263 -8.56 -12.60 -0.18
CA SER A 263 -7.71 -13.77 0.00
C SER A 263 -8.35 -14.99 -0.66
N GLY A 264 -7.50 -15.81 -1.32
CA GLY A 264 -7.93 -17.05 -1.99
C GLY A 264 -8.61 -16.86 -3.34
N GLY A 265 -8.63 -17.94 -4.14
CA GLY A 265 -9.11 -17.97 -5.53
C GLY A 265 -8.05 -17.53 -6.54
N THR A 266 -8.42 -17.57 -7.83
CA THR A 266 -7.55 -17.13 -8.93
C THR A 266 -7.34 -15.60 -8.91
N SER A 267 -6.38 -15.11 -9.70
CA SER A 267 -6.16 -13.66 -9.88
C SER A 267 -7.45 -12.93 -10.30
N GLU A 268 -8.20 -13.53 -11.23
CA GLU A 268 -9.47 -13.00 -11.71
C GLU A 268 -10.56 -13.00 -10.63
N ASP A 269 -10.70 -14.08 -9.85
CA ASP A 269 -11.67 -14.15 -8.76
C ASP A 269 -11.42 -13.06 -7.71
N ARG A 270 -10.15 -12.80 -7.40
CA ARG A 270 -9.77 -11.72 -6.47
C ARG A 270 -10.15 -10.36 -7.04
N ARG A 271 -9.83 -10.07 -8.31
CA ARG A 271 -10.22 -8.81 -8.96
C ARG A 271 -11.74 -8.64 -8.98
N ARG A 272 -12.49 -9.72 -9.25
CA ARG A 272 -13.96 -9.70 -9.23
C ARG A 272 -14.51 -9.38 -7.84
N LYS A 273 -14.03 -10.06 -6.80
CA LYS A 273 -14.44 -9.78 -5.41
C LYS A 273 -14.15 -8.33 -5.00
N VAL A 274 -12.96 -7.82 -5.35
CA VAL A 274 -12.60 -6.43 -5.07
C VAL A 274 -13.51 -5.46 -5.81
N ALA A 275 -13.81 -5.73 -7.08
CA ALA A 275 -14.73 -4.93 -7.88
C ALA A 275 -16.15 -4.93 -7.28
N ASP A 276 -16.63 -6.06 -6.74
CA ASP A 276 -17.95 -6.14 -6.09
C ASP A 276 -18.00 -5.33 -4.79
N VAL A 277 -16.95 -5.41 -3.96
CA VAL A 277 -16.84 -4.60 -2.74
C VAL A 277 -16.77 -3.11 -3.08
N ALA A 278 -15.93 -2.73 -4.04
CA ALA A 278 -15.85 -1.34 -4.51
C ALA A 278 -17.20 -0.86 -5.07
N SER A 279 -17.88 -1.71 -5.84
CA SER A 279 -19.18 -1.36 -6.41
C SER A 279 -20.21 -1.07 -5.34
N THR A 280 -20.21 -1.88 -4.28
CA THR A 280 -21.07 -1.71 -3.12
C THR A 280 -20.71 -0.45 -2.34
N LEU A 281 -19.43 -0.20 -2.08
CA LEU A 281 -18.99 0.96 -1.31
C LEU A 281 -19.29 2.26 -2.06
N PHE A 282 -18.84 2.40 -3.31
CA PHE A 282 -18.99 3.62 -4.09
C PHE A 282 -20.37 3.82 -4.71
N GLY A 283 -21.21 2.77 -4.74
CA GLY A 283 -22.52 2.79 -5.38
C GLY A 283 -22.44 3.01 -6.90
N LYS A 284 -21.38 2.49 -7.53
CA LYS A 284 -21.10 2.57 -8.97
C LYS A 284 -20.60 1.22 -9.44
N LYS A 285 -20.85 0.81 -10.68
CA LYS A 285 -20.34 -0.48 -11.17
C LYS A 285 -18.83 -0.39 -11.43
N PHE A 286 -18.04 -1.25 -10.79
CA PHE A 286 -16.64 -1.49 -11.10
C PHE A 286 -16.49 -2.82 -11.85
N LEU A 287 -15.65 -2.84 -12.88
CA LEU A 287 -15.28 -4.03 -13.62
C LEU A 287 -13.98 -4.62 -13.06
N PRO A 288 -13.73 -5.94 -13.21
CA PRO A 288 -12.45 -6.54 -12.83
C PRO A 288 -11.23 -5.89 -13.50
N SER A 289 -11.39 -5.35 -14.72
CA SER A 289 -10.35 -4.60 -15.43
C SER A 289 -10.04 -3.22 -14.82
N GLN A 290 -10.88 -2.74 -13.90
CA GLN A 290 -10.65 -1.51 -13.13
C GLN A 290 -9.97 -1.80 -11.78
N VAL A 291 -9.68 -3.07 -11.48
CA VAL A 291 -8.89 -3.46 -10.31
C VAL A 291 -7.46 -3.73 -10.75
N VAL A 292 -6.59 -2.78 -10.45
CA VAL A 292 -5.17 -2.82 -10.78
C VAL A 292 -4.41 -3.48 -9.63
N SER A 293 -3.86 -4.65 -9.89
CA SER A 293 -3.01 -5.36 -8.93
C SER A 293 -1.53 -5.07 -9.18
N GLU A 294 -0.69 -5.31 -8.18
CA GLU A 294 0.76 -5.21 -8.36
C GLU A 294 1.26 -6.11 -9.50
N THR A 295 2.19 -5.60 -10.30
CA THR A 295 2.93 -6.37 -11.30
C THR A 295 4.32 -6.65 -10.77
N LEU A 296 4.62 -7.92 -10.53
CA LEU A 296 5.86 -8.35 -9.90
C LEU A 296 6.88 -8.82 -10.93
N THR A 297 8.15 -8.76 -10.55
CA THR A 297 9.28 -9.34 -11.26
C THR A 297 10.21 -9.99 -10.24
N PRO A 298 10.96 -11.05 -10.59
CA PRO A 298 12.02 -11.55 -9.75
C PRO A 298 13.04 -10.44 -9.46
N SER A 299 13.51 -10.39 -8.21
CA SER A 299 14.51 -9.43 -7.72
C SER A 299 15.92 -9.99 -7.86
N LEU A 300 16.04 -11.33 -7.89
CA LEU A 300 17.28 -12.07 -8.03
C LEU A 300 17.46 -12.56 -9.47
N ASP A 301 18.68 -12.97 -9.81
CA ASP A 301 19.00 -13.42 -11.16
C ASP A 301 18.55 -14.87 -11.37
N THR A 302 17.38 -15.03 -11.97
CA THR A 302 16.78 -16.34 -12.26
C THR A 302 17.20 -16.90 -13.63
N SER A 303 18.17 -16.29 -14.33
CA SER A 303 18.57 -16.71 -15.68
C SER A 303 19.12 -18.15 -15.72
N ALA A 304 19.78 -18.60 -14.65
CA ALA A 304 20.31 -19.94 -14.50
C ALA A 304 19.25 -20.99 -14.09
N GLY A 305 18.00 -20.58 -13.86
CA GLY A 305 16.94 -21.43 -13.33
C GLY A 305 17.02 -21.63 -11.81
N PRO A 306 16.14 -22.47 -11.23
CA PRO A 306 16.13 -22.74 -9.80
C PRO A 306 17.40 -23.48 -9.36
N PRO A 307 17.91 -23.21 -8.14
CA PRO A 307 19.10 -23.86 -7.63
C PRO A 307 18.89 -25.36 -7.44
N THR A 308 19.90 -26.15 -7.79
CA THR A 308 19.90 -27.60 -7.58
C THR A 308 20.07 -27.96 -6.10
N PRO A 309 19.62 -29.15 -5.66
CA PRO A 309 19.83 -29.61 -4.28
C PRO A 309 21.28 -29.53 -3.81
N ARG A 310 22.23 -29.86 -4.70
CA ARG A 310 23.66 -29.80 -4.40
C ARG A 310 24.15 -28.37 -4.20
N GLN A 311 23.74 -27.43 -5.06
CA GLN A 311 24.09 -26.01 -4.90
C GLN A 311 23.53 -25.42 -3.59
N LEU A 312 22.33 -25.86 -3.17
CA LEU A 312 21.78 -25.46 -1.88
C LEU A 312 22.60 -26.03 -0.72
N ALA A 313 22.93 -27.32 -0.77
CA ALA A 313 23.74 -27.99 0.24
C ALA A 313 25.10 -27.30 0.42
N ASP A 314 25.81 -27.05 -0.69
CA ASP A 314 27.12 -26.40 -0.68
C ASP A 314 27.03 -24.97 -0.11
N ALA A 315 25.98 -24.22 -0.46
CA ALA A 315 25.77 -22.86 0.05
C ALA A 315 25.43 -22.83 1.55
N ILE A 316 24.65 -23.80 2.04
CA ILE A 316 24.33 -23.93 3.47
C ILE A 316 25.58 -24.30 4.26
N ASP A 317 26.42 -25.21 3.75
CA ASP A 317 27.66 -25.63 4.41
C ASP A 317 28.73 -24.54 4.42
N ALA A 318 28.79 -23.71 3.37
CA ALA A 318 29.66 -22.54 3.33
C ALA A 318 29.25 -21.46 4.35
N GLY A 319 27.97 -21.44 4.73
CA GLY A 319 27.38 -20.43 5.60
C GLY A 319 27.08 -19.12 4.87
N VAL A 320 26.07 -18.39 5.35
CA VAL A 320 25.65 -17.10 4.77
C VAL A 320 26.37 -15.97 5.50
N GLN A 321 27.27 -15.25 4.82
CA GLN A 321 27.96 -14.11 5.42
C GLN A 321 27.12 -12.81 5.30
N PRO A 322 26.82 -12.11 6.40
CA PRO A 322 26.03 -10.87 6.35
C PRO A 322 26.69 -9.72 5.58
N SER A 323 28.01 -9.75 5.40
CA SER A 323 28.79 -8.75 4.67
C SER A 323 28.94 -9.03 3.17
N THR A 324 28.16 -9.97 2.63
CA THR A 324 28.22 -10.34 1.21
C THR A 324 27.80 -9.17 0.33
N ASP A 325 28.54 -8.93 -0.74
CA ASP A 325 28.20 -7.90 -1.74
C ASP A 325 26.85 -8.20 -2.43
N LEU A 326 26.15 -7.14 -2.84
CA LEU A 326 24.85 -7.23 -3.52
C LEU A 326 24.92 -8.08 -4.79
N ALA A 327 26.02 -8.03 -5.55
CA ALA A 327 26.17 -8.83 -6.76
C ALA A 327 26.24 -10.33 -6.44
N ALA A 328 26.92 -10.70 -5.36
CA ALA A 328 27.00 -12.09 -4.90
C ALA A 328 25.66 -12.58 -4.32
N LEU A 329 24.91 -11.71 -3.62
CA LEU A 329 23.58 -12.05 -3.10
C LEU A 329 22.57 -12.34 -4.21
N ARG A 330 22.64 -11.60 -5.33
CA ARG A 330 21.73 -11.76 -6.48
C ARG A 330 21.74 -13.16 -7.11
N VAL A 331 22.86 -13.87 -6.98
CA VAL A 331 23.05 -15.22 -7.53
C VAL A 331 23.16 -16.29 -6.44
N HIS A 332 22.96 -15.92 -5.16
CA HIS A 332 23.15 -16.83 -4.05
C HIS A 332 22.08 -17.94 -4.05
N PRO A 333 22.44 -19.24 -4.02
CA PRO A 333 21.48 -20.34 -4.14
C PRO A 333 20.35 -20.30 -3.11
N VAL A 334 20.65 -20.06 -1.83
CA VAL A 334 19.64 -19.96 -0.77
C VAL A 334 18.72 -18.75 -0.99
N ALA A 335 19.23 -17.64 -1.53
CA ALA A 335 18.42 -16.45 -1.79
C ALA A 335 17.45 -16.69 -2.96
N LEU A 336 17.95 -17.29 -4.05
CA LEU A 336 17.14 -17.69 -5.21
C LEU A 336 16.03 -18.66 -4.80
N TRP A 337 16.37 -19.65 -3.97
CA TRP A 337 15.39 -20.57 -3.41
C TRP A 337 14.35 -19.87 -2.54
N LEU A 338 14.79 -18.93 -1.69
CA LEU A 338 13.90 -18.15 -0.84
C LEU A 338 12.91 -17.32 -1.66
N GLU A 339 13.38 -16.64 -2.71
CA GLU A 339 12.50 -15.87 -3.59
C GLU A 339 11.46 -16.78 -4.26
N ALA A 340 11.88 -17.93 -4.79
CA ALA A 340 10.99 -18.88 -5.45
C ALA A 340 9.99 -19.57 -4.50
N ARG A 341 10.36 -19.87 -3.25
CA ARG A 341 9.52 -20.63 -2.30
C ARG A 341 8.77 -19.78 -1.28
N ALA A 342 9.23 -18.56 -1.01
CA ALA A 342 8.66 -17.66 0.00
C ALA A 342 8.17 -16.32 -0.56
N ALA A 343 8.69 -15.82 -1.68
CA ALA A 343 8.27 -14.53 -2.24
C ALA A 343 7.19 -14.66 -3.31
N LEU A 344 7.46 -15.48 -4.34
CA LEU A 344 6.73 -15.48 -5.60
C LEU A 344 6.00 -16.81 -5.82
N ASP A 345 4.80 -16.73 -6.38
CA ASP A 345 3.97 -17.84 -6.82
C ASP A 345 3.67 -17.67 -8.31
N GLU A 346 4.17 -18.60 -9.11
CA GLU A 346 4.00 -18.64 -10.58
C GLU A 346 2.96 -19.68 -11.03
N SER A 347 2.25 -20.34 -10.11
CA SER A 347 1.33 -21.45 -10.43
C SER A 347 0.22 -21.11 -11.41
N THR A 348 -0.06 -19.82 -11.62
CA THR A 348 -1.13 -19.32 -12.50
C THR A 348 -0.62 -18.67 -13.79
N GLY A 349 0.69 -18.69 -14.06
CA GLY A 349 1.32 -18.01 -15.20
C GLY A 349 1.54 -16.51 -15.01
N GLU A 350 0.95 -15.90 -13.98
CA GLU A 350 1.30 -14.57 -13.47
C GLU A 350 2.12 -14.70 -12.18
N LEU A 351 3.06 -13.78 -11.98
CA LEU A 351 3.81 -13.66 -10.73
C LEU A 351 2.95 -13.04 -9.63
N LEU A 352 2.68 -13.83 -8.59
CA LEU A 352 1.89 -13.42 -7.43
C LEU A 352 2.72 -13.44 -6.15
N ARG A 353 2.42 -12.54 -5.22
CA ARG A 353 3.01 -12.56 -3.88
C ARG A 353 2.50 -13.74 -3.07
N ARG A 354 3.41 -14.52 -2.48
CA ARG A 354 3.07 -15.59 -1.51
C ARG A 354 2.65 -15.01 -0.16
N LYS A 355 1.83 -15.79 0.56
CA LYS A 355 1.48 -15.49 1.95
C LYS A 355 2.70 -15.69 2.86
N PRO A 356 2.83 -14.89 3.93
CA PRO A 356 3.86 -15.12 4.94
C PRO A 356 3.80 -16.55 5.49
N ARG A 357 4.97 -17.16 5.74
CA ARG A 357 5.09 -18.53 6.27
C ARG A 357 5.95 -18.54 7.54
N PRO A 358 5.65 -19.43 8.50
CA PRO A 358 6.51 -19.62 9.67
C PRO A 358 7.94 -20.02 9.24
N ILE A 359 8.96 -19.49 9.91
CA ILE A 359 10.35 -19.74 9.52
C ILE A 359 10.72 -21.23 9.62
N GLY A 360 10.16 -21.97 10.58
CA GLY A 360 10.35 -23.41 10.73
C GLY A 360 9.76 -24.22 9.58
N ASP A 361 8.65 -23.76 8.97
CA ASP A 361 8.10 -24.37 7.76
C ASP A 361 9.02 -24.17 6.55
N LEU A 362 9.68 -23.01 6.47
CA LEU A 362 10.66 -22.74 5.44
C LEU A 362 11.95 -23.51 5.68
N ALA A 363 12.43 -23.61 6.92
CA ALA A 363 13.61 -24.39 7.27
C ALA A 363 13.42 -25.88 6.96
N ARG A 364 12.23 -26.44 7.23
CA ARG A 364 11.87 -27.81 6.82
C ARG A 364 11.86 -27.98 5.31
N ALA A 365 11.22 -27.07 4.57
CA ALA A 365 11.24 -27.13 3.11
C ALA A 365 12.67 -27.01 2.54
N LEU A 366 13.53 -26.17 3.13
CA LEU A 366 14.93 -26.05 2.73
C LEU A 366 15.71 -27.33 3.03
N SER A 367 15.48 -27.93 4.20
CA SER A 367 16.05 -29.22 4.61
C SER A 367 15.69 -30.34 3.62
N ASP A 368 14.43 -30.40 3.19
CA ASP A 368 13.95 -31.38 2.22
C ASP A 368 14.55 -31.16 0.82
N ASP A 369 14.63 -29.91 0.37
CA ASP A 369 15.14 -29.57 -0.97
C ASP A 369 16.68 -29.66 -1.06
N SER A 370 17.41 -29.47 0.05
CA SER A 370 18.88 -29.48 0.09
C SER A 370 19.48 -30.75 0.71
N SER A 371 18.68 -31.62 1.31
CA SER A 371 19.11 -32.78 2.10
C SER A 371 20.09 -32.44 3.25
N GLN A 372 20.04 -31.20 3.77
CA GLN A 372 20.86 -30.77 4.91
C GLN A 372 20.08 -30.88 6.23
N PRO A 373 20.76 -31.00 7.39
CA PRO A 373 20.09 -31.01 8.69
C PRO A 373 19.27 -29.74 8.94
N LEU A 374 18.05 -29.90 9.47
CA LEU A 374 17.11 -28.80 9.77
C LEU A 374 17.77 -27.64 10.54
N GLN A 375 18.63 -27.95 11.51
CA GLN A 375 19.30 -26.92 12.32
C GLN A 375 20.21 -26.02 11.48
N LYS A 376 20.92 -26.56 10.49
CA LYS A 376 21.75 -25.77 9.57
C LYS A 376 20.89 -24.89 8.68
N CYS A 377 19.79 -25.43 8.17
CA CYS A 377 18.83 -24.69 7.34
C CYS A 377 18.20 -23.53 8.13
N LEU A 378 17.88 -23.73 9.40
CA LEU A 378 17.36 -22.67 10.27
C LEU A 378 18.39 -21.54 10.44
N VAL A 379 19.65 -21.89 10.73
CA VAL A 379 20.75 -20.91 10.84
C VAL A 379 20.99 -20.16 9.53
N ALA A 380 20.81 -20.80 8.38
CA ALA A 380 20.95 -20.13 7.08
C ALA A 380 19.82 -19.10 6.79
N LEU A 381 18.69 -19.19 7.49
CA LEU A 381 17.53 -18.31 7.33
C LEU A 381 17.43 -17.20 8.39
N THR A 382 18.17 -17.31 9.49
CA THR A 382 18.15 -16.37 10.64
C THR A 382 19.46 -15.64 10.80
#